data_AF-K0NGF3-F1
#
_entry.id   AF-K0NGF3-F1
#
_cell.length_a   1.000
_cell.length_b   1.000
_cell.length_c   1.000
_cell.angle_alpha   90.00
_cell.angle_beta   90.00
_cell.angle_gamma   90.00
#
_symmetry.space_group_name_H-M   'P 1'
#
loop_
_entity.id
_entity.type
_entity.pdbx_description
1 polymer ?
#
loop_
_entity_poly.entity_id
_entity_poly.type
_entity_poly.pdbx_seq_one_letter_code
_entity_poly.pdbx_strand_id
1 'polypeptide(L)' 'MFNWLKQRRNQKGFTLIELMIVIAIIGILAAIAVPQFSKYRARSFNTQAIADARIIKNETGGYFAEWSKFP' A
#
# COMPACT_ATOMS: atom_id res chain seq x y z
N MET A 1 52.24 -0.30 -37.23
CA MET A 1 51.10 0.60 -37.52
C MET A 1 49.82 -0.15 -37.15
N PHE A 2 49.35 0.02 -35.91
CA PHE A 2 48.27 -0.79 -35.33
C PHE A 2 46.94 -0.06 -35.55
N ASN A 3 46.14 -0.54 -36.49
CA ASN A 3 44.90 0.13 -36.91
C ASN A 3 43.67 -0.58 -36.33
N TRP A 4 42.96 0.15 -35.47
CA TRP A 4 41.54 0.43 -35.63
C TRP A 4 40.56 -0.75 -35.74
N LEU A 5 40.25 -1.37 -34.61
CA LEU A 5 38.90 -1.94 -34.42
C LEU A 5 38.25 -1.32 -33.19
N LYS A 6 37.87 -0.05 -33.33
CA LYS A 6 36.95 0.59 -32.40
C LYS A 6 35.54 0.05 -32.69
N GLN A 7 35.15 -1.02 -32.01
CA GLN A 7 33.77 -1.50 -31.99
C GLN A 7 32.87 -0.38 -31.47
N ARG A 8 32.04 0.22 -32.34
CA ARG A 8 30.92 1.03 -31.86
C ARG A 8 29.91 0.06 -31.25
N ARG A 9 29.90 -0.02 -29.91
CA ARG A 9 28.79 -0.67 -29.18
C ARG A 9 27.50 -0.05 -29.70
N ASN A 10 26.65 -0.88 -30.29
CA ASN A 10 25.36 -0.50 -30.84
C ASN A 10 24.46 -0.03 -29.68
N GLN A 11 24.53 1.26 -29.34
CA GLN A 11 23.69 1.86 -28.31
C GLN A 11 22.27 2.01 -28.87
N LYS A 12 21.52 0.91 -28.84
CA LYS A 12 20.07 0.95 -29.10
C LYS A 12 19.43 1.65 -27.91
N GLY A 13 18.98 2.90 -28.12
CA GLY A 13 18.17 3.62 -27.15
C GLY A 13 16.78 2.99 -27.03
N PHE A 14 16.15 3.20 -25.87
CA PHE A 14 14.77 2.83 -25.61
C PHE A 14 13.80 3.59 -26.53
N THR A 15 12.75 2.93 -27.00
CA THR A 15 11.77 3.57 -27.89
C THR A 15 10.70 4.30 -27.07
N LEU A 16 10.14 5.37 -27.64
CA LEU A 16 9.00 6.07 -27.03
C LEU A 16 7.78 5.16 -26.88
N ILE A 17 7.61 4.18 -27.78
CA ILE A 17 6.53 3.20 -27.74
C ILE A 17 6.65 2.30 -26.50
N GLU A 18 7.86 1.81 -26.21
CA GLU A 18 8.07 1.01 -24.99
C GLU A 18 7.75 1.83 -23.74
N LEU A 19 8.11 3.13 -23.70
CA LEU A 19 7.77 4.00 -22.57
C LEU A 19 6.27 4.17 -22.40
N MET A 20 5.55 4.37 -23.50
CA MET A 20 4.10 4.58 -23.49
C MET A 20 3.36 3.36 -22.93
N ILE A 21 3.78 2.15 -23.31
CA ILE A 21 3.18 0.90 -22.81
C ILE A 21 3.42 0.76 -21.31
N VAL A 22 4.65 1.06 -20.83
CA VAL A 22 4.97 1.00 -19.40
C VAL A 22 4.10 1.97 -18.60
N ILE A 23 3.94 3.21 -19.06
CA ILE A 23 3.09 4.20 -18.39
C ILE A 23 1.62 3.76 -18.39
N ALA A 24 1.13 3.17 -19.49
CA ALA A 24 -0.24 2.66 -19.57
C ALA A 24 -0.48 1.54 -18.55
N ILE A 25 0.45 0.58 -18.42
CA ILE A 25 0.34 -0.51 -17.44
C ILE A 25 0.38 0.04 -16.01
N ILE A 26 1.31 0.94 -15.69
CA ILE A 26 1.40 1.58 -14.38
C ILE A 26 0.12 2.36 -14.05
N GLY A 27 -0.45 3.06 -15.03
CA GLY A 27 -1.70 3.81 -14.87
C GLY A 27 -2.89 2.91 -14.50
N ILE A 28 -3.04 1.77 -15.18
CA ILE A 28 -4.10 0.79 -14.87
C ILE A 28 -3.90 0.21 -13.47
N LEU A 29 -2.67 -0.19 -13.12
CA LEU A 29 -2.36 -0.72 -11.80
C LEU A 29 -2.62 0.31 -10.70
N ALA A 30 -2.20 1.56 -10.89
CA ALA A 30 -2.40 2.65 -9.94
C ALA A 30 -3.89 2.95 -9.72
N ALA A 31 -4.70 2.95 -10.78
CA ALA A 31 -6.14 3.19 -10.71
C ALA A 31 -6.86 2.17 -9.82
N ILE A 32 -6.39 0.92 -9.77
CA ILE A 32 -6.95 -0.14 -8.89
C ILE A 32 -6.31 -0.08 -7.50
N ALA A 33 -4.98 0.07 -7.42
CA ALA A 33 -4.23 -0.02 -6.18
C ALA A 33 -4.55 1.12 -5.19
N VAL A 34 -4.69 2.36 -5.67
CA VAL A 34 -4.95 3.53 -4.81
C VAL A 34 -6.28 3.43 -4.02
N PRO A 35 -7.44 3.17 -4.65
CA PRO A 35 -8.69 3.01 -3.90
C PRO A 35 -8.70 1.76 -3.04
N GLN A 36 -8.06 0.66 -3.48
CA GLN A 36 -7.94 -0.56 -2.69
C GLN A 36 -7.14 -0.33 -1.40
N PHE A 37 -5.99 0.33 -1.50
CA PHE A 37 -5.14 0.67 -0.36
C PHE A 37 -5.87 1.60 0.61
N SER A 38 -6.58 2.60 0.10
CA SER A 38 -7.39 3.52 0.92
C SER A 38 -8.48 2.77 1.70
N LYS A 39 -9.20 1.85 1.05
CA LYS A 39 -10.20 0.99 1.71
C LYS A 39 -9.57 0.08 2.75
N TYR A 40 -8.42 -0.51 2.45
CA TYR A 40 -7.69 -1.37 3.39
C TYR A 40 -7.26 -0.60 4.65
N ARG A 41 -6.72 0.61 4.47
CA ARG A 41 -6.34 1.50 5.58
C ARG A 41 -7.54 1.88 6.45
N ALA A 42 -8.66 2.26 5.84
CA ALA A 42 -9.89 2.57 6.58
C ALA A 42 -10.42 1.36 7.37
N ARG A 43 -10.39 0.16 6.77
CA ARG A 43 -10.75 -1.08 7.46
C ARG A 43 -9.82 -1.37 8.63
N SER A 44 -8.51 -1.17 8.48
CA SER A 44 -7.54 -1.35 9.56
C SER A 44 -7.85 -0.44 10.75
N PHE A 45 -8.11 0.85 10.50
CA PHE A 45 -8.50 1.79 11.56
C PHE A 45 -9.80 1.39 12.25
N ASN A 46 -10.82 0.99 11.49
CA ASN A 46 -12.09 0.55 12.08
C ASN A 46 -11.92 -0.71 12.92
N THR A 47 -11.13 -1.68 12.45
CA THR A 47 -10.82 -2.90 13.21
C THR A 47 -10.11 -2.57 14.53
N GLN A 48 -9.16 -1.63 14.51
CA GLN A 48 -8.48 -1.18 15.73
C GLN A 48 -9.46 -0.49 16.69
N ALA A 49 -10.28 0.45 16.21
CA ALA A 49 -11.27 1.13 17.04
C ALA A 49 -12.28 0.15 17.67
N ILE A 50 -12.71 -0.88 16.93
CA ILE A 50 -13.59 -1.94 17.44
C ILE A 50 -12.87 -2.77 18.51
N ALA A 51 -11.57 -3.07 18.34
CA ALA A 51 -10.80 -3.79 19.33
C ALA A 51 -10.66 -2.98 20.63
N ASP A 52 -10.35 -1.69 20.53
CA ASP A 52 -10.25 -0.79 21.67
C ASP A 52 -11.58 -0.65 22.41
N ALA A 53 -12.69 -0.48 21.68
CA ALA A 53 -14.02 -0.44 22.27
C ALA A 53 -14.39 -1.73 23.00
N ARG A 54 -13.95 -2.89 22.49
CA ARG A 54 -14.14 -4.18 23.17
C ARG A 54 -13.36 -4.26 24.47
N ILE A 55 -12.13 -3.74 24.51
CA ILE A 55 -11.32 -3.69 25.73
C ILE A 55 -12.05 -2.85 26.78
N ILE A 56 -12.44 -1.63 26.44
CA ILE A 56 -13.17 -0.72 27.36
C ILE A 56 -14.45 -1.38 27.87
N LYS A 57 -15.24 -2.00 26.99
CA LYS A 57 -16.47 -2.71 27.38
C LYS A 57 -16.21 -3.83 28.37
N ASN A 58 -15.14 -4.61 28.16
CA ASN A 58 -14.81 -5.73 29.03
C ASN A 58 -14.33 -5.23 30.40
N GLU A 59 -13.51 -4.18 30.44
CA GLU A 59 -13.01 -3.58 31.67
C GLU A 59 -14.13 -2.93 32.49
N THR A 60 -14.99 -2.14 31.84
CA THR A 60 -16.17 -1.53 32.49
C THR A 60 -17.15 -2.58 33.00
N GLY A 61 -17.37 -3.66 32.24
CA GLY A 61 -18.16 -4.81 32.68
C GLY A 61 -17.56 -5.52 33.89
N GLY A 62 -16.23 -5.67 33.93
CA GLY A 62 -15.50 -6.20 35.08
C GLY A 62 -15.65 -5.32 36.33
N TYR A 63 -15.50 -4.01 36.17
CA TYR A 63 -15.67 -3.06 37.27
C TYR A 63 -17.10 -3.08 37.82
N PHE A 64 -18.11 -3.13 36.95
CA PHE A 64 -19.51 -3.25 37.37
C PHE A 64 -19.77 -4.57 38.12
N ALA A 65 -19.18 -5.69 37.67
CA ALA A 65 -19.34 -6.97 38.35
C ALA A 65 -18.72 -6.96 39.75
N GLU A 66 -17.63 -6.24 39.96
CA GLU A 66 -16.95 -6.13 41.26
C GLU A 66 -17.64 -5.12 42.20
N TRP A 67 -17.98 -3.93 41.70
CA TRP A 67 -18.41 -2.80 42.51
C TRP A 67 -19.91 -2.47 42.41
N SER A 68 -20.67 -3.19 41.57
CA SER A 68 -22.10 -2.94 41.28
C SER A 68 -22.42 -1.51 40.81
N LYS A 69 -21.42 -0.78 40.33
CA LYS A 69 -21.52 0.58 39.78
C LYS A 69 -20.61 0.69 38.56
N PHE A 70 -20.97 1.51 37.58
CA PHE A 70 -20.07 1.80 36.46
C PHE A 70 -18.93 2.72 36.91
N PRO A 71 -17.73 2.60 36.32
CA PRO A 71 -16.65 3.54 36.57
C PRO A 71 -16.97 4.93 36.02
#